data_AF-A0A9E4F188-F1
#
_entry.id   AF-A0A9E4F188-F1
#
_cell.length_a   1.000
_cell.length_b   1.000
_cell.length_c   1.000
_cell.angle_alpha   90.00
_cell.angle_beta   90.00
_cell.angle_gamma   90.00
#
_symmetry.space_group_name_H-M   'P 1'
#
loop_
_entity.id
_entity.type
_entity.pdbx_description
1 polymer ?
#
loop_
_entity_poly.entity_id
_entity_poly.type
_entity_poly.pdbx_seq_one_letter_code
_entity_poly.pdbx_strand_id
1 'polypeptide(L)'
;VISSFESKGTKDQQARTREEMVGPNLWAGMGRIRSGSAVAIVGSYEQCAQKIVEIEQAGIDLLILSGFPLHRECETVGRHVIPLVREMEREMGLVHEEDEAFLSLSQGVSV
;
A
#
# COMPACT_ATOMS: atom_id res chain seq x y z
N VAL A 1 -19.48 20.91 3.22
CA VAL A 1 -20.27 20.55 4.42
C VAL A 1 -19.84 19.20 5.02
N ILE A 2 -19.20 18.28 4.28
CA ILE A 2 -18.77 16.97 4.82
C ILE A 2 -17.42 17.00 5.59
N SER A 3 -16.50 17.94 5.31
CA SER A 3 -15.17 17.98 5.97
C SER A 3 -15.17 18.42 7.45
N SER A 4 -16.30 18.89 7.98
CA SER A 4 -16.45 19.24 9.40
C SER A 4 -16.65 18.03 10.31
N PHE A 5 -17.04 16.87 9.75
CA PHE A 5 -17.17 15.60 10.48
C PHE A 5 -15.88 14.77 10.48
N GLU A 6 -14.83 15.24 9.80
CA GLU A 6 -13.53 14.58 9.87
C GLU A 6 -12.97 14.67 11.27
N SER A 7 -12.63 13.51 11.83
CA SER A 7 -12.06 13.37 13.17
C SER A 7 -10.85 14.28 13.33
N LYS A 8 -10.74 14.94 14.49
CA LYS A 8 -9.55 15.69 14.88
C LYS A 8 -8.29 14.82 14.82
N GLY A 9 -8.42 13.52 15.11
CA GLY A 9 -7.34 12.55 14.96
C GLY A 9 -6.85 12.42 13.51
N THR A 10 -7.75 12.46 12.53
CA THR A 10 -7.39 12.42 11.10
C THR A 10 -6.67 13.69 10.65
N LYS A 11 -7.04 14.85 11.20
CA LYS A 11 -6.35 16.13 10.90
C LYS A 11 -4.98 16.19 11.56
N ASP A 12 -4.86 15.70 12.79
CA ASP A 12 -3.60 15.62 13.52
C ASP A 12 -2.64 14.59 12.87
N GLN A 13 -3.16 13.52 12.25
CA GLN A 13 -2.40 12.56 11.43
C GLN A 13 -1.73 13.22 10.22
N GLN A 14 -2.43 14.12 9.53
CA GLN A 14 -1.93 14.77 8.30
C GLN A 14 -0.85 15.83 8.57
N ALA A 15 -0.77 16.37 9.79
CA ALA A 15 0.08 17.52 10.10
C ALA A 15 1.53 17.18 10.50
N ARG A 16 1.90 15.91 10.69
CA ARG A 16 3.17 15.50 11.36
C ARG A 16 4.17 14.74 10.45
N THR A 17 4.16 15.00 9.14
CA THR A 17 4.60 14.03 8.13
C THR A 17 6.11 13.95 7.79
N ARG A 18 6.98 14.88 8.22
CA ARG A 18 8.29 15.07 7.53
C ARG A 18 9.56 14.41 8.11
N GLU A 19 9.61 13.92 9.34
CA GLU A 19 10.91 13.61 10.00
C GLU A 19 11.22 12.11 10.24
N GLU A 20 10.49 11.17 9.62
CA GLU A 20 10.48 9.76 10.11
C GLU A 20 10.65 8.71 9.01
N MET A 21 11.44 9.01 7.98
CA MET A 21 11.81 8.01 6.96
C MET A 21 12.83 7.02 7.55
N VAL A 22 12.47 5.74 7.56
CA VAL A 22 13.34 4.63 8.03
C VAL A 22 14.07 3.92 6.89
N GLY A 23 13.70 4.24 5.64
CA GLY A 23 14.35 3.77 4.43
C GLY A 23 13.72 4.40 3.19
N PRO A 24 14.23 4.10 1.99
CA PRO A 24 13.63 4.59 0.74
C PRO A 24 12.15 4.17 0.67
N ASN A 25 11.28 5.17 0.54
CA ASN A 25 9.83 4.99 0.48
C ASN A 25 9.19 4.30 1.70
N LEU A 26 9.88 4.24 2.84
CA LEU A 26 9.36 3.68 4.10
C LEU A 26 9.30 4.76 5.19
N TRP A 27 8.09 5.10 5.61
CA TRP A 27 7.83 6.15 6.60
C TRP A 27 7.27 5.55 7.90
N ALA A 28 8.00 5.72 9.00
CA ALA A 28 7.62 5.20 10.31
C ALA A 28 6.79 6.16 11.17
N GLY A 29 6.39 7.32 10.62
CA GLY A 29 5.67 8.35 11.39
C GLY A 29 4.31 7.94 11.96
N MET A 30 3.75 6.85 11.46
CA MET A 30 2.54 6.24 12.03
C MET A 30 2.76 5.70 13.45
N GLY A 31 3.99 5.28 13.80
CA GLY A 31 4.32 4.70 15.11
C GLY A 31 4.24 5.68 16.28
N ARG A 32 4.24 7.00 16.02
CA ARG A 32 4.07 8.02 17.07
C ARG A 32 2.62 8.37 17.36
N ILE A 33 1.71 7.99 16.48
CA ILE A 33 0.31 8.42 16.50
C ILE A 33 -0.60 7.26 16.90
N ARG A 34 -0.21 6.03 16.55
CA ARG A 34 -0.92 4.81 16.92
C ARG A 34 0.03 3.90 17.70
N SER A 35 -0.42 3.38 18.84
CA SER A 35 0.29 2.28 19.51
C SER A 35 0.33 1.09 18.56
N GLY A 36 1.51 0.87 17.96
CA GLY A 36 1.74 -0.12 16.91
C GLY A 36 2.85 0.34 15.97
N SER A 37 3.86 -0.51 15.76
CA SER A 37 4.94 -0.26 14.81
C SER A 37 4.41 -0.40 13.38
N ALA A 38 3.73 0.62 12.88
CA ALA A 38 3.25 0.68 11.51
C ALA A 38 4.21 1.52 10.67
N VAL A 39 4.78 0.91 9.63
CA VAL A 39 5.55 1.62 8.60
C VAL A 39 4.65 1.75 7.39
N ALA A 40 4.56 2.95 6.82
CA ALA A 40 3.82 3.23 5.60
C ALA A 40 4.76 3.23 4.39
N ILE A 41 4.28 2.70 3.27
CA ILE A 41 4.94 2.85 1.97
C ILE A 41 4.47 4.19 1.37
N VAL A 42 5.40 5.09 1.03
CA VAL A 42 5.08 6.44 0.54
C VAL A 42 5.92 6.78 -0.68
N GLY A 43 5.28 7.22 -1.77
CA GLY A 43 5.94 7.55 -3.03
C GLY A 43 4.96 7.69 -4.19
N SER A 44 5.47 7.67 -5.42
CA SER A 44 4.64 7.46 -6.62
C SER A 44 4.10 6.02 -6.68
N TYR A 45 3.13 5.75 -7.55
CA TYR A 45 2.57 4.40 -7.69
C TYR A 45 3.62 3.36 -8.09
N GLU A 46 4.55 3.75 -8.96
CA GLU A 46 5.68 2.93 -9.40
C GLU A 46 6.66 2.67 -8.26
N GLN A 47 6.97 3.69 -7.45
CA GLN A 47 7.85 3.53 -6.28
C GLN A 47 7.22 2.60 -5.23
N CYS A 48 5.91 2.72 -5.02
CA CYS A 48 5.16 1.84 -4.13
C CYS A 48 5.15 0.40 -4.64
N ALA A 49 4.90 0.20 -5.94
CA ALA A 49 4.92 -1.12 -6.56
C ALA A 49 6.31 -1.77 -6.45
N GLN A 50 7.36 -1.02 -6.78
CA GLN A 50 8.75 -1.48 -6.65
C GLN A 50 9.06 -1.91 -5.21
N LYS A 51 8.61 -1.13 -4.22
CA LYS A 51 8.81 -1.47 -2.81
C LYS A 51 8.09 -2.76 -2.41
N ILE A 52 6.90 -3.01 -2.93
CA ILE A 52 6.14 -4.23 -2.67
C ILE A 52 6.91 -5.44 -3.22
N VAL A 53 7.38 -5.37 -4.46
CA VAL A 53 8.17 -6.45 -5.09
C VAL A 53 9.50 -6.67 -4.37
N GLU A 54 10.16 -5.62 -3.90
CA GLU A 54 11.37 -5.76 -3.07
C GLU A 54 11.10 -6.51 -1.76
N ILE A 55 9.92 -6.30 -1.17
CA ILE A 55 9.51 -6.99 0.06
C ILE A 55 9.20 -8.47 -0.24
N GLU A 56 8.54 -8.76 -1.35
CA GLU A 56 8.29 -10.12 -1.83
C GLU A 56 9.61 -10.88 -2.09
N GLN A 57 10.58 -10.24 -2.75
CA GLN A 57 11.92 -10.79 -2.98
C GLN A 57 12.69 -11.08 -1.69
N ALA A 58 12.36 -10.38 -0.60
CA ALA A 58 12.91 -10.67 0.72
C ALA A 58 12.27 -11.92 1.38
N GLY A 59 11.31 -12.57 0.70
CA GLY A 59 10.62 -13.78 1.13
C GLY A 59 9.34 -13.51 1.94
N ILE A 60 8.68 -12.37 1.72
CA ILE A 60 7.42 -12.02 2.40
C ILE A 60 6.27 -12.16 1.41
N ASP A 61 5.43 -13.18 1.59
CA ASP A 61 4.37 -13.52 0.64
C ASP A 61 3.03 -12.81 0.92
N LEU A 62 2.85 -12.25 2.13
CA LEU A 62 1.58 -11.64 2.55
C LEU A 62 1.77 -10.25 3.15
N LEU A 63 1.12 -9.26 2.51
CA LEU A 63 1.06 -7.88 2.99
C LEU A 63 -0.37 -7.49 3.34
N ILE A 64 -0.60 -7.15 4.62
CA ILE A 64 -1.86 -6.57 5.08
C ILE A 64 -1.73 -5.06 5.03
N LEU A 65 -2.30 -4.44 3.99
CA LEU A 65 -2.23 -3.00 3.77
C LEU A 65 -3.46 -2.28 4.35
N SER A 66 -3.23 -1.06 4.81
CA SER A 66 -4.31 -0.15 5.22
C SER A 66 -3.98 1.27 4.79
N GLY A 67 -5.00 2.03 4.39
CA GLY A 67 -4.86 3.42 3.95
C GLY A 67 -5.91 4.32 4.58
N PHE A 68 -5.72 5.63 4.49
CA PHE A 68 -6.65 6.64 5.01
C PHE A 68 -6.93 7.73 3.95
N PRO A 69 -8.20 7.93 3.54
CA PRO A 69 -9.40 7.16 3.88
C PRO A 69 -9.43 5.78 3.18
N LEU A 70 -9.78 4.73 3.93
CA LEU A 70 -9.57 3.33 3.53
C LEU A 70 -10.16 2.95 2.17
N HIS A 71 -11.45 3.25 1.92
CA HIS A 71 -12.11 2.88 0.67
C HIS A 71 -11.41 3.44 -0.58
N ARG A 72 -11.06 4.74 -0.55
CA ARG A 72 -10.40 5.43 -1.66
C ARG A 72 -8.99 4.90 -1.88
N GLU A 73 -8.27 4.63 -0.79
CA GLU A 73 -6.94 4.06 -0.87
C GLU A 73 -6.98 2.62 -1.42
N CYS A 74 -7.95 1.80 -1.01
CA CYS A 74 -8.15 0.47 -1.59
C CYS A 74 -8.40 0.54 -3.10
N GLU A 75 -9.28 1.44 -3.57
CA GLU A 75 -9.51 1.64 -5.00
C GLU A 75 -8.24 2.14 -5.73
N THR A 76 -7.51 3.08 -5.13
CA THR A 76 -6.31 3.67 -5.73
C THR A 76 -5.20 2.62 -5.87
N VAL A 77 -4.94 1.86 -4.80
CA VAL A 77 -3.99 0.75 -4.81
C VAL A 77 -4.42 -0.31 -5.82
N GLY A 78 -5.69 -0.71 -5.81
CA GLY A 78 -6.21 -1.71 -6.75
C GLY A 78 -6.11 -1.29 -8.21
N ARG A 79 -6.34 -0.01 -8.51
CA ARG A 79 -6.33 0.51 -9.89
C ARG A 79 -4.94 0.84 -10.41
N HIS A 80 -4.03 1.31 -9.55
CA HIS A 80 -2.76 1.89 -9.98
C HIS A 80 -1.52 1.13 -9.51
N VAL A 81 -1.55 0.48 -8.36
CA VAL A 81 -0.36 -0.17 -7.78
C VAL A 81 -0.36 -1.66 -8.09
N ILE A 82 -1.47 -2.36 -7.88
CA ILE A 82 -1.54 -3.82 -8.12
C ILE A 82 -1.15 -4.18 -9.56
N PRO A 83 -1.64 -3.50 -10.63
CA PRO A 83 -1.25 -3.84 -11.99
C PRO A 83 0.26 -3.73 -12.25
N LEU A 84 0.90 -2.70 -11.68
CA LEU A 84 2.34 -2.48 -11.81
C LEU A 84 3.15 -3.56 -11.08
N VAL A 85 2.72 -3.95 -9.87
CA VAL A 85 3.34 -5.05 -9.12
C VAL A 85 3.30 -6.33 -9.95
N ARG A 86 2.13 -6.68 -10.52
CA ARG A 86 1.98 -7.89 -11.35
C ARG A 86 2.73 -7.85 -12.67
N GLU A 87 2.96 -6.66 -13.23
CA GLU A 87 3.85 -6.48 -14.38
C GLU A 87 5.30 -6.78 -13.98
N MET A 88 5.77 -6.19 -12.88
CA MET A 88 7.12 -6.41 -12.37
C MET A 88 7.38 -7.87 -11.96
N GLU A 89 6.43 -8.52 -11.27
CA GLU A 89 6.53 -9.95 -10.92
C GLU A 89 6.70 -10.83 -12.16
N ARG A 90 5.95 -10.54 -13.24
CA ARG A 90 6.05 -11.25 -14.53
C ARG A 90 7.41 -11.04 -15.18
N GLU A 91 7.93 -9.81 -15.18
CA GLU A 91 9.25 -9.50 -15.71
C GLU A 91 10.38 -10.21 -14.94
N MET A 92 10.21 -10.34 -13.62
CA MET A 92 11.19 -10.96 -12.73
C MET A 92 11.03 -12.48 -12.59
N GLY A 93 9.96 -13.05 -13.14
CA GLY A 93 9.66 -14.49 -13.04
C GLY A 93 9.26 -14.95 -11.64
N LEU A 94 8.66 -14.07 -10.84
CA LEU A 94 8.19 -14.34 -9.48
C LEU A 94 6.74 -14.87 -9.43
N VAL A 95 6.11 -15.10 -10.59
CA VAL A 95 4.71 -15.51 -10.66
C VAL A 95 4.52 -16.91 -10.05
N HIS A 96 3.73 -16.96 -8.98
CA HIS A 96 3.26 -18.20 -8.39
C HIS A 96 2.04 -18.73 -9.16
N GLU A 97 2.05 -20.03 -9.53
CA GLU A 97 0.96 -20.68 -10.30
C GLU A 97 -0.43 -20.53 -9.64
N GLU A 98 -0.47 -20.44 -8.31
CA GLU A 98 -1.69 -20.29 -7.53
C GLU A 98 -2.30 -18.87 -7.64
N ASP A 99 -1.48 -17.85 -7.90
CA ASP A 99 -1.92 -16.46 -8.04
C ASP A 99 -2.66 -16.23 -9.35
N GLU A 100 -2.22 -16.86 -10.44
CA GLU A 100 -2.90 -16.83 -11.75
C GLU A 100 -4.37 -17.30 -11.64
N ALA A 101 -4.61 -18.34 -10.85
CA ALA A 101 -5.95 -18.88 -10.63
C ALA A 101 -6.85 -17.89 -9.88
N PHE A 102 -6.36 -17.29 -8.78
CA PHE A 102 -7.10 -16.27 -8.04
C PHE A 102 -7.36 -15.01 -8.89
N LEU A 103 -6.37 -14.60 -9.68
CA LEU A 103 -6.45 -13.45 -10.57
C LEU A 103 -7.52 -13.63 -11.63
N SER A 104 -7.55 -14.79 -12.31
CA SER A 104 -8.56 -15.11 -13.33
C SER A 104 -10.00 -14.98 -12.81
N LEU A 105 -10.22 -15.31 -11.53
CA LEU A 105 -11.52 -15.22 -10.87
C LEU A 105 -11.85 -13.78 -10.46
N SER A 106 -10.85 -12.98 -10.08
CA SER A 106 -11.05 -11.59 -9.67
C SER A 106 -11.36 -10.63 -10.82
N GLN A 107 -10.94 -10.93 -12.07
CA GLN A 107 -11.19 -10.07 -13.24
C GLN A 107 -12.69 -9.88 -13.57
N GLY A 108 -13.58 -10.69 -13.01
CA GLY A 108 -15.04 -10.55 -13.13
C GLY A 108 -15.71 -9.70 -12.04
N VAL A 109 -14.97 -9.26 -11.02
CA VAL A 109 -15.52 -8.49 -9.90
C VAL A 109 -15.17 -7.02 -10.09
N SER A 110 -16.14 -6.25 -10.56
CA SER A 110 -16.06 -4.78 -10.53
C SER A 110 -16.28 -4.32 -9.08
N VAL A 111 -15.25 -3.73 -8.48
CA VAL A 111 -15.34 -2.99 -7.21
C VAL A 111 -15.94 -1.62 -7.45
#